data_AF-A0A9E6NS47-F1
#
_entry.id   AF-A0A9E6NS47-F1
#
_cell.length_a   1.000
_cell.length_b   1.000
_cell.length_c   1.000
_cell.angle_alpha   90.00
_cell.angle_beta   90.00
_cell.angle_gamma   90.00
#
_symmetry.space_group_name_H-M   'P 1'
#
loop_
_entity.id
_entity.type
_entity.pdbx_description
1 polymer ?
#
loop_
_entity_poly.entity_id
_entity_poly.type
_entity_poly.pdbx_seq_one_letter_code
_entity_poly.pdbx_strand_id
1 'polypeptide(L)'
;MHPHLIKLLSLSALTVGILAASNGARADEGAAATPPKFSAEPCCNLCPAAHDAKNYTTRYQQNFTTLVQAQGDWLFRTQEDLRTEFNTTPAGYKRLQQLHDAFKAKGVELVIVYQPTRGLVNRNKLNPQEKAAFDYEKALGNYKTMLGRFAKMGYVVPDLSPLTNESLPDTLPAHDFYFRGDQHWTPYGAQRTAKIVAEKVKQIPAFADIPKREFETKRSGRMGKTGTLHNMAGQLCGTSYAIQYMDQFTTEPKGEAGDGDLFGDSGNPQITLVGTSHSGKNYNFAGFLEEAIGADILNVAFPGGGLEGSMLQYLGSDEFQKTPPKILIWEFSPLYRLDQETIYRQMMSLLDNGCEGKDAQMSASTTLKPGSKQELLVNSKNLNLQNSSHQVDIRFADPSVKTLQATLWYMNGRHEDIKIEKPETSDTDGRFAFELRTDEDWASQNLLAVEVQGPEAGTAPQKVEAKICKRNVFPGAGQQTAQVGQ
;
A
#
# COMPACT_ATOMS: atom_id res chain seq x y z
N MET A 1 20.65 52.17 44.31
CA MET A 1 21.89 51.88 45.07
C MET A 1 22.93 51.49 44.03
N HIS A 2 23.60 52.46 43.41
CA HIS A 2 24.93 52.99 43.76
C HIS A 2 26.02 51.93 44.04
N PRO A 3 27.25 52.17 43.53
CA PRO A 3 28.18 51.17 43.00
C PRO A 3 29.46 51.07 43.84
N HIS A 4 30.39 50.19 43.47
CA HIS A 4 31.78 50.30 43.92
C HIS A 4 32.75 50.43 42.73
N LEU A 5 33.32 51.63 42.65
CA LEU A 5 34.57 52.01 41.98
C LEU A 5 35.79 51.34 42.64
N ILE A 6 36.92 51.36 41.90
CA ILE A 6 38.31 51.78 42.29
C ILE A 6 39.30 50.89 41.50
N LYS A 7 40.38 51.36 40.85
CA LYS A 7 40.97 52.67 40.53
C LYS A 7 42.01 52.45 39.42
N LEU A 8 42.26 53.51 38.65
CA LEU A 8 43.36 53.70 37.70
C LEU A 8 44.74 53.86 38.38
N LEU A 9 45.79 53.55 37.61
CA LEU A 9 47.11 54.22 37.57
C LEU A 9 47.44 54.38 36.06
N SER A 10 47.35 55.57 35.45
CA SER A 10 48.39 56.63 35.29
C SER A 10 49.67 56.13 34.61
N LEU A 11 50.35 56.76 33.64
CA LEU A 11 50.30 58.07 32.95
C LEU A 11 51.24 57.90 31.72
N SER A 12 50.81 58.12 30.48
CA SER A 12 51.20 59.21 29.57
C SER A 12 52.68 59.69 29.57
N ALA A 13 53.38 59.42 28.47
CA ALA A 13 54.46 60.20 27.82
C ALA A 13 54.92 59.32 26.62
N LEU A 14 55.05 59.73 25.36
CA LEU A 14 55.53 60.96 24.76
C LEU A 14 55.07 60.97 23.29
N THR A 15 54.51 62.07 22.80
CA THR A 15 54.18 62.32 21.39
C THR A 15 55.15 63.36 20.83
N VAL A 16 55.93 63.02 19.79
CA VAL A 16 56.51 63.94 18.79
C VAL A 16 56.73 63.10 17.51
N GLY A 17 55.92 63.25 16.46
CA GLY A 17 56.18 64.09 15.28
C GLY A 17 56.65 63.19 14.12
N ILE A 18 55.98 63.09 12.97
CA ILE A 18 56.01 64.07 11.88
C ILE A 18 54.91 63.72 10.85
N LEU A 19 54.18 64.73 10.40
CA LEU A 19 53.36 64.74 9.18
C LEU A 19 54.19 65.30 8.01
N ALA A 20 54.09 64.66 6.84
CA ALA A 20 54.30 65.14 5.45
C ALA A 20 55.09 64.09 4.63
N ALA A 21 54.47 63.27 3.78
CA ALA A 21 53.91 63.54 2.45
C ALA A 21 54.86 63.11 1.32
N SER A 22 54.58 61.95 0.70
CA SER A 22 54.87 61.69 -0.72
C SER A 22 54.15 60.43 -1.20
N ASN A 23 53.18 60.65 -2.09
CA ASN A 23 52.63 59.79 -3.14
C ASN A 23 52.99 58.29 -3.17
N GLY A 24 51.93 57.48 -3.21
CA GLY A 24 51.83 56.37 -4.17
C GLY A 24 52.15 54.98 -3.65
N ALA A 25 51.19 54.36 -2.95
CA ALA A 25 50.98 52.92 -3.07
C ALA A 25 49.48 52.67 -2.96
N ARG A 26 48.89 52.23 -4.08
CA ARG A 26 47.53 51.70 -4.13
C ARG A 26 47.41 50.60 -3.08
N ALA A 27 46.29 50.58 -2.35
CA ALA A 27 45.88 49.37 -1.66
C ALA A 27 45.71 48.29 -2.73
N ASP A 28 46.53 47.24 -2.65
CA ASP A 28 46.32 46.03 -3.42
C ASP A 28 44.94 45.50 -3.04
N GLU A 29 44.07 45.34 -4.03
CA GLU A 29 42.85 44.57 -3.90
C GLU A 29 43.26 43.13 -3.55
N GLY A 30 43.35 42.85 -2.25
CA GLY A 30 43.52 41.51 -1.72
C GLY A 30 42.37 40.66 -2.25
N ALA A 31 42.72 39.77 -3.17
CA ALA A 31 41.82 38.89 -3.90
C ALA A 31 40.66 38.42 -3.03
N ALA A 32 39.43 38.73 -3.46
CA ALA A 32 38.22 38.12 -2.93
C ALA A 32 38.43 36.59 -2.94
N ALA A 33 38.54 36.00 -1.76
CA ALA A 33 38.71 34.57 -1.62
C ALA A 33 37.45 33.90 -2.21
N THR A 34 37.59 33.41 -3.43
CA THR A 34 36.55 32.63 -4.10
C THR A 34 36.15 31.48 -3.16
N PRO A 35 34.85 31.31 -2.82
CA PRO A 35 34.44 30.17 -2.02
C PRO A 35 34.89 28.88 -2.70
N PRO A 36 35.37 27.87 -1.95
CA PRO A 36 35.83 26.62 -2.52
C PRO A 36 34.74 26.03 -3.42
N LYS A 37 35.05 25.84 -4.70
CA LYS A 37 34.20 25.11 -5.63
C LYS A 37 34.37 23.63 -5.35
N PHE A 38 33.41 23.05 -4.63
CA PHE A 38 33.32 21.60 -4.51
C PHE A 38 32.77 21.02 -5.81
N SER A 39 33.54 20.15 -6.46
CA SER A 39 33.06 19.27 -7.52
C SER A 39 32.90 17.89 -6.90
N ALA A 40 31.67 17.48 -6.63
CA ALA A 40 31.38 16.08 -6.33
C ALA A 40 31.37 15.34 -7.66
N GLU A 41 32.34 14.46 -7.89
CA GLU A 41 32.22 13.50 -8.99
C GLU A 41 31.19 12.44 -8.59
N PRO A 42 30.34 11.98 -9.51
CA PRO A 42 29.47 10.82 -9.26
C PRO A 42 30.36 9.63 -8.93
N CYS A 43 30.54 9.33 -7.64
CA CYS A 43 31.13 8.08 -7.25
C CYS A 43 30.04 7.04 -7.23
N CYS A 44 30.45 5.83 -7.59
CA CYS A 44 29.78 4.63 -7.13
C CYS A 44 28.48 4.32 -7.88
N ASN A 45 28.64 3.96 -9.16
CA ASN A 45 27.69 3.11 -9.88
C ASN A 45 27.35 1.87 -9.05
N LEU A 46 26.17 1.28 -9.31
CA LEU A 46 25.85 -0.05 -8.79
C LEU A 46 27.01 -1.03 -9.00
N CYS A 47 27.37 -1.74 -7.94
CA CYS A 47 28.36 -2.80 -7.97
C CYS A 47 27.84 -4.03 -8.74
N PRO A 48 28.72 -4.91 -9.25
CA PRO A 48 28.30 -6.13 -9.95
C PRO A 48 27.30 -7.00 -9.16
N ALA A 49 27.37 -7.00 -7.81
CA ALA A 49 26.47 -7.76 -6.96
C ALA A 49 25.00 -7.32 -7.07
N ALA A 50 24.72 -6.04 -7.36
CA ALA A 50 23.35 -5.55 -7.54
C ALA A 50 22.67 -6.13 -8.79
N HIS A 51 23.43 -6.64 -9.74
CA HIS A 51 22.94 -7.24 -10.97
C HIS A 51 22.71 -8.76 -10.87
N ASP A 52 23.08 -9.41 -9.76
CA ASP A 52 22.81 -10.84 -9.53
C ASP A 52 21.59 -11.02 -8.62
N ALA A 53 20.54 -11.64 -9.17
CA ALA A 53 19.30 -11.92 -8.46
C ALA A 53 19.50 -12.77 -7.19
N LYS A 54 20.55 -13.59 -7.12
CA LYS A 54 20.86 -14.43 -5.95
C LYS A 54 21.20 -13.63 -4.70
N ASN A 55 21.61 -12.37 -4.85
CA ASN A 55 21.96 -11.50 -3.73
C ASN A 55 20.74 -10.86 -3.04
N TYR A 56 19.54 -11.00 -3.62
CA TYR A 56 18.29 -10.54 -3.04
C TYR A 56 17.63 -11.70 -2.28
N THR A 57 18.14 -11.98 -1.07
CA THR A 57 17.89 -13.24 -0.36
C THR A 57 16.62 -13.25 0.48
N THR A 58 16.20 -12.09 0.99
CA THR A 58 14.97 -11.97 1.79
C THR A 58 13.74 -11.68 0.94
N ARG A 59 12.54 -12.02 1.42
CA ARG A 59 11.27 -11.67 0.75
C ARG A 59 11.14 -10.16 0.49
N TYR A 60 11.64 -9.33 1.41
CA TYR A 60 11.69 -7.88 1.21
C TYR A 60 12.65 -7.49 0.09
N GLN A 61 13.87 -8.04 0.08
CA GLN A 61 14.87 -7.76 -0.96
C GLN A 61 14.39 -8.19 -2.35
N GLN A 62 13.66 -9.30 -2.46
CA GLN A 62 13.17 -9.80 -3.74
C GLN A 62 12.27 -8.80 -4.49
N ASN A 63 11.63 -7.86 -3.78
CA ASN A 63 10.86 -6.76 -4.39
C ASN A 63 11.72 -5.72 -5.12
N PHE A 64 13.05 -5.85 -5.06
CA PHE A 64 14.04 -4.96 -5.69
C PHE A 64 14.89 -5.67 -6.75
N THR A 65 14.63 -6.95 -7.00
CA THR A 65 15.40 -7.78 -7.93
C THR A 65 15.16 -7.33 -9.38
N THR A 66 16.20 -7.11 -10.18
CA THR A 66 17.52 -6.57 -9.83
C THR A 66 17.51 -5.06 -10.02
N LEU A 67 18.39 -4.34 -9.32
CA LEU A 67 18.56 -2.91 -9.51
C LEU A 67 19.37 -2.60 -10.78
N VAL A 68 18.98 -1.52 -11.44
CA VAL A 68 19.62 -0.98 -12.64
C VAL A 68 19.87 0.51 -12.46
N GLN A 69 21.09 0.93 -12.77
CA GLN A 69 21.50 2.32 -12.75
C GLN A 69 20.93 3.05 -13.96
N ALA A 70 20.36 4.23 -13.74
CA ALA A 70 19.83 5.09 -14.78
C ALA A 70 20.45 6.51 -14.67
N GLN A 71 19.89 7.51 -15.34
CA GLN A 71 20.45 8.86 -15.37
C GLN A 71 20.44 9.50 -13.98
N GLY A 72 21.57 10.07 -13.55
CA GLY A 72 21.72 10.64 -12.20
C GLY A 72 21.45 9.60 -11.11
N ASP A 73 20.76 10.00 -10.05
CA ASP A 73 20.43 9.10 -8.92
C ASP A 73 19.22 8.17 -9.20
N TRP A 74 18.78 8.05 -10.46
CA TRP A 74 17.68 7.14 -10.78
C TRP A 74 18.13 5.69 -10.71
N LEU A 75 17.36 4.87 -9.98
CA LEU A 75 17.46 3.42 -9.99
C LEU A 75 16.14 2.84 -10.49
N PHE A 76 16.19 1.70 -11.17
CA PHE A 76 15.02 0.92 -11.61
C PHE A 76 15.16 -0.54 -11.20
N ARG A 77 14.04 -1.24 -11.05
CA ARG A 77 13.98 -2.68 -10.80
C ARG A 77 13.61 -3.42 -12.09
N THR A 78 14.40 -4.42 -12.47
CA THR A 78 14.15 -5.17 -13.71
C THR A 78 12.81 -5.91 -13.69
N GLN A 79 12.47 -6.58 -12.57
CA GLN A 79 11.26 -7.40 -12.51
C GLN A 79 9.98 -6.60 -12.27
N GLU A 80 10.07 -5.43 -11.63
CA GLU A 80 8.87 -4.65 -11.27
C GLU A 80 8.70 -3.39 -12.08
N ASP A 81 9.76 -2.60 -12.24
CA ASP A 81 9.64 -1.32 -12.94
C ASP A 81 9.67 -1.50 -14.46
N LEU A 82 10.47 -2.45 -14.95
CA LEU A 82 10.71 -2.73 -16.38
C LEU A 82 9.97 -3.97 -16.90
N ARG A 83 8.97 -4.46 -16.17
CA ARG A 83 8.14 -5.58 -16.61
C ARG A 83 7.33 -5.26 -17.86
N THR A 84 7.11 -6.28 -18.68
CA THR A 84 6.19 -6.19 -19.83
C THR A 84 4.87 -6.91 -19.59
N GLU A 85 4.78 -7.78 -18.57
CA GLU A 85 3.59 -8.61 -18.32
C GLU A 85 2.75 -8.07 -17.16
N PHE A 86 1.44 -7.90 -17.38
CA PHE A 86 0.48 -7.34 -16.41
C PHE A 86 -0.70 -8.29 -16.14
N ASN A 87 -0.54 -9.58 -16.42
CA ASN A 87 -1.61 -10.56 -16.34
C ASN A 87 -1.65 -11.31 -14.99
N THR A 88 -2.71 -12.10 -14.81
CA THR A 88 -2.80 -13.12 -13.76
C THR A 88 -3.27 -14.45 -14.36
N THR A 89 -3.39 -15.49 -13.53
CA THR A 89 -3.83 -16.83 -13.93
C THR A 89 -5.34 -16.86 -14.21
N PRO A 90 -5.87 -17.86 -14.95
CA PRO A 90 -7.31 -18.03 -15.11
C PRO A 90 -8.06 -18.08 -13.77
N ALA A 91 -7.46 -18.72 -12.77
CA ALA A 91 -8.01 -18.79 -11.42
C ALA A 91 -7.97 -17.42 -10.71
N GLY A 92 -6.95 -16.60 -10.94
CA GLY A 92 -6.91 -15.21 -10.47
C GLY A 92 -8.03 -14.36 -11.07
N TYR A 93 -8.25 -14.42 -12.38
CA TYR A 93 -9.36 -13.71 -13.03
C TYR A 93 -10.73 -14.16 -12.52
N LYS A 94 -10.93 -15.47 -12.33
CA LYS A 94 -12.17 -15.99 -11.74
C LYS A 94 -12.42 -15.40 -10.34
N ARG A 95 -11.39 -15.36 -9.49
CA ARG A 95 -11.50 -14.80 -8.13
C ARG A 95 -11.76 -13.28 -8.15
N LEU A 96 -11.12 -12.54 -9.07
CA LEU A 96 -11.42 -11.12 -9.28
C LEU A 96 -12.87 -10.89 -9.71
N GLN A 97 -13.41 -11.71 -10.62
CA GLN A 97 -14.82 -11.60 -11.00
C GLN A 97 -15.74 -11.88 -9.82
N GLN A 98 -15.50 -12.97 -9.08
CA GLN A 98 -16.31 -13.33 -7.91
C GLN A 98 -16.29 -12.25 -6.82
N LEU A 99 -15.11 -11.65 -6.59
CA LEU A 99 -14.96 -10.56 -5.64
C LEU A 99 -15.77 -9.33 -6.07
N HIS A 100 -15.67 -8.93 -7.34
CA HIS A 100 -16.48 -7.84 -7.89
C HIS A 100 -17.97 -8.08 -7.69
N ASP A 101 -18.46 -9.26 -8.08
CA ASP A 101 -19.88 -9.58 -8.02
C ASP A 101 -20.39 -9.59 -6.57
N ALA A 102 -19.55 -10.03 -5.63
CA ALA A 102 -19.87 -10.00 -4.20
C ALA A 102 -19.96 -8.58 -3.62
N PHE A 103 -19.03 -7.69 -3.97
CA PHE A 103 -19.14 -6.27 -3.59
C PHE A 103 -20.37 -5.60 -4.24
N LYS A 104 -20.62 -5.89 -5.53
CA LYS A 104 -21.78 -5.36 -6.24
C LYS A 104 -23.10 -5.80 -5.60
N ALA A 105 -23.19 -7.05 -5.16
CA ALA A 105 -24.35 -7.57 -4.43
C ALA A 105 -24.60 -6.85 -3.10
N LYS A 106 -23.55 -6.23 -2.50
CA LYS A 106 -23.66 -5.37 -1.32
C LYS A 106 -23.87 -3.89 -1.65
N GLY A 107 -24.06 -3.53 -2.92
CA GLY A 107 -24.25 -2.15 -3.34
C GLY A 107 -22.97 -1.30 -3.33
N VAL A 108 -21.79 -1.94 -3.32
CA VAL A 108 -20.50 -1.26 -3.32
C VAL A 108 -19.91 -1.27 -4.74
N GLU A 109 -19.63 -0.09 -5.29
CA GLU A 109 -18.91 0.03 -6.56
C GLU A 109 -17.39 0.00 -6.32
N LEU A 110 -16.68 -0.89 -7.02
CA LEU A 110 -15.23 -1.02 -6.88
C LEU A 110 -14.48 -0.22 -7.95
N VAL A 111 -13.62 0.70 -7.49
CA VAL A 111 -12.71 1.47 -8.35
C VAL A 111 -11.30 0.91 -8.20
N ILE A 112 -10.72 0.37 -9.27
CA ILE A 112 -9.34 -0.13 -9.24
C ILE A 112 -8.39 0.99 -9.71
N VAL A 113 -7.50 1.42 -8.81
CA VAL A 113 -6.37 2.31 -9.13
C VAL A 113 -5.13 1.44 -9.32
N TYR A 114 -4.97 0.92 -10.54
CA TYR A 114 -3.85 0.05 -10.91
C TYR A 114 -2.64 0.88 -11.34
N GLN A 115 -1.70 1.13 -10.43
CA GLN A 115 -0.61 2.08 -10.69
C GLN A 115 0.23 1.73 -11.92
N PRO A 116 0.58 2.69 -12.80
CA PRO A 116 1.56 2.44 -13.86
C PRO A 116 2.95 2.20 -13.25
N THR A 117 3.79 1.37 -13.88
CA THR A 117 5.14 1.12 -13.36
C THR A 117 6.06 2.33 -13.53
N ARG A 118 7.13 2.39 -12.73
CA ARG A 118 8.16 3.43 -12.85
C ARG A 118 8.76 3.45 -14.26
N GLY A 119 8.95 2.28 -14.89
CA GLY A 119 9.44 2.17 -16.27
C GLY A 119 8.44 2.68 -17.31
N LEU A 120 7.14 2.47 -17.13
CA LEU A 120 6.11 3.06 -18.00
C LEU A 120 6.09 4.59 -17.89
N VAL A 121 6.19 5.13 -16.69
CA VAL A 121 6.09 6.57 -16.46
C VAL A 121 7.39 7.30 -16.78
N ASN A 122 8.50 6.92 -16.15
CA ASN A 122 9.78 7.63 -16.20
C ASN A 122 10.79 6.97 -17.14
N ARG A 123 10.32 6.38 -18.25
CA ARG A 123 11.19 5.76 -19.28
C ARG A 123 12.30 6.68 -19.76
N ASN A 124 12.03 7.98 -19.85
CA ASN A 124 12.99 9.00 -20.27
C ASN A 124 14.21 9.13 -19.34
N LYS A 125 14.14 8.61 -18.11
CA LYS A 125 15.24 8.62 -17.15
C LYS A 125 16.19 7.42 -17.30
N LEU A 126 15.77 6.37 -18.03
CA LEU A 126 16.64 5.24 -18.33
C LEU A 126 17.86 5.69 -19.14
N ASN A 127 18.99 5.04 -18.91
CA ASN A 127 20.17 5.18 -19.76
C ASN A 127 19.86 4.61 -21.17
N PRO A 128 20.58 5.04 -22.23
CA PRO A 128 20.25 4.67 -23.61
C PRO A 128 20.15 3.16 -23.86
N GLN A 129 21.02 2.36 -23.23
CA GLN A 129 21.02 0.91 -23.38
C GLN A 129 19.77 0.27 -22.76
N GLU A 130 19.44 0.62 -21.52
CA GLU A 130 18.26 0.14 -20.80
C GLU A 130 16.97 0.59 -21.49
N LYS A 131 16.94 1.84 -21.98
CA LYS A 131 15.78 2.38 -22.70
C LYS A 131 15.51 1.64 -24.01
N ALA A 132 16.57 1.21 -24.70
CA ALA A 132 16.50 0.42 -25.92
C ALA A 132 16.11 -1.05 -25.63
N ALA A 133 16.58 -1.61 -24.52
CA ALA A 133 16.24 -2.98 -24.10
C ALA A 133 14.81 -3.11 -23.55
N PHE A 134 14.27 -2.05 -22.93
CA PHE A 134 12.91 -2.06 -22.40
C PHE A 134 11.87 -1.91 -23.51
N ASP A 135 11.12 -2.99 -23.77
CA ASP A 135 9.99 -3.03 -24.70
C ASP A 135 8.76 -2.30 -24.12
N TYR A 136 8.84 -0.97 -24.17
CA TYR A 136 7.82 -0.07 -23.66
C TYR A 136 6.47 -0.22 -24.37
N GLU A 137 6.46 -0.43 -25.69
CA GLU A 137 5.20 -0.56 -26.43
C GLU A 137 4.46 -1.82 -26.02
N LYS A 138 5.18 -2.95 -25.87
CA LYS A 138 4.61 -4.17 -25.30
C LYS A 138 4.12 -3.96 -23.88
N ALA A 139 4.93 -3.32 -23.01
CA ALA A 139 4.55 -3.05 -21.63
C ALA A 139 3.29 -2.18 -21.55
N LEU A 140 3.21 -1.09 -22.32
CA LEU A 140 2.06 -0.19 -22.35
C LEU A 140 0.81 -0.88 -22.92
N GLY A 141 0.96 -1.66 -23.99
CA GLY A 141 -0.12 -2.44 -24.58
C GLY A 141 -0.69 -3.47 -23.61
N ASN A 142 0.19 -4.19 -22.90
CA ASN A 142 -0.22 -5.18 -21.90
C ASN A 142 -0.84 -4.52 -20.65
N TYR A 143 -0.33 -3.37 -20.21
CA TYR A 143 -0.91 -2.58 -19.13
C TYR A 143 -2.34 -2.14 -19.48
N LYS A 144 -2.54 -1.51 -20.65
CA LYS A 144 -3.87 -1.13 -21.15
C LYS A 144 -4.80 -2.33 -21.30
N THR A 145 -4.27 -3.47 -21.76
CA THR A 145 -5.03 -4.72 -21.85
C THR A 145 -5.52 -5.17 -20.48
N MET A 146 -4.70 -5.06 -19.43
CA MET A 146 -5.12 -5.40 -18.08
C MET A 146 -6.18 -4.43 -17.54
N LEU A 147 -6.05 -3.12 -17.78
CA LEU A 147 -7.10 -2.14 -17.45
C LEU A 147 -8.43 -2.51 -18.12
N GLY A 148 -8.39 -2.87 -19.41
CA GLY A 148 -9.56 -3.35 -20.15
C GLY A 148 -10.14 -4.66 -19.62
N ARG A 149 -9.32 -5.55 -19.06
CA ARG A 149 -9.79 -6.79 -18.40
C ARG A 149 -10.51 -6.49 -17.10
N PHE A 150 -9.98 -5.60 -16.26
CA PHE A 150 -10.68 -5.14 -15.06
C PHE A 150 -12.03 -4.53 -15.42
N ALA A 151 -12.08 -3.64 -16.42
CA ALA A 151 -13.33 -3.03 -16.87
C ALA A 151 -14.35 -4.07 -17.40
N LYS A 152 -13.90 -5.08 -18.15
CA LYS A 152 -14.75 -6.19 -18.62
C LYS A 152 -15.33 -7.04 -17.49
N MET A 153 -14.64 -7.11 -16.34
CA MET A 153 -15.14 -7.80 -15.15
C MET A 153 -16.15 -6.94 -14.34
N GLY A 154 -16.38 -5.68 -14.74
CA GLY A 154 -17.36 -4.78 -14.12
C GLY A 154 -16.75 -3.70 -13.22
N TYR A 155 -15.46 -3.80 -12.90
CA TYR A 155 -14.77 -2.77 -12.12
C TYR A 155 -14.80 -1.41 -12.81
N VAL A 156 -14.84 -0.35 -12.01
CA VAL A 156 -14.59 1.00 -12.48
C VAL A 156 -13.08 1.21 -12.56
N VAL A 157 -12.55 1.49 -13.75
CA VAL A 157 -11.10 1.56 -13.98
C VAL A 157 -10.74 2.92 -14.61
N PRO A 158 -10.05 3.80 -13.88
CA PRO A 158 -9.45 5.00 -14.44
C PRO A 158 -8.31 4.64 -15.40
N ASP A 159 -8.28 5.22 -16.61
CA ASP A 159 -7.17 5.01 -17.55
C ASP A 159 -5.98 5.91 -17.17
N LEU A 160 -4.97 5.31 -16.53
CA LEU A 160 -3.74 6.02 -16.13
C LEU A 160 -2.67 6.00 -17.24
N SER A 161 -2.94 5.42 -18.41
CA SER A 161 -1.98 5.41 -19.52
C SER A 161 -1.54 6.78 -20.03
N PRO A 162 -2.34 7.87 -19.93
CA PRO A 162 -1.87 9.22 -20.25
C PRO A 162 -0.76 9.75 -19.34
N LEU A 163 -0.52 9.12 -18.19
CA LEU A 163 0.57 9.46 -17.27
C LEU A 163 1.89 8.78 -17.66
N THR A 164 1.88 7.92 -18.67
CA THR A 164 3.09 7.20 -19.11
C THR A 164 3.95 8.03 -20.05
N ASN A 165 5.24 7.69 -20.15
CA ASN A 165 6.25 8.41 -20.91
C ASN A 165 6.24 9.92 -20.59
N GLU A 166 6.30 10.21 -19.29
CA GLU A 166 6.29 11.56 -18.76
C GLU A 166 7.35 12.42 -19.42
N SER A 167 6.92 13.55 -19.98
CA SER A 167 7.79 14.62 -20.46
C SER A 167 7.45 15.88 -19.69
N LEU A 168 8.29 16.21 -18.72
CA LEU A 168 8.21 17.47 -17.99
C LEU A 168 9.27 18.43 -18.53
N PRO A 169 8.97 19.74 -18.63
CA PRO A 169 9.98 20.74 -18.92
C PRO A 169 11.11 20.70 -17.89
N ASP A 170 12.36 20.78 -18.34
CA ASP A 170 13.57 20.81 -17.47
C ASP A 170 13.57 22.00 -16.49
N THR A 171 12.74 23.01 -16.75
CA THR A 171 12.58 24.21 -15.92
C THR A 171 11.75 23.98 -14.65
N LEU A 172 11.08 22.83 -14.51
CA LEU A 172 10.35 22.48 -13.28
C LEU A 172 11.24 21.63 -12.36
N PRO A 173 11.70 22.15 -11.20
CA PRO A 173 12.45 21.32 -10.28
C PRO A 173 11.56 20.19 -9.71
N ALA A 174 11.98 18.95 -9.97
CA ALA A 174 11.55 17.71 -9.31
C ALA A 174 10.03 17.52 -9.08
N HIS A 175 9.22 17.76 -10.12
CA HIS A 175 7.82 17.32 -10.16
C HIS A 175 7.67 15.95 -10.83
N ASP A 176 8.75 15.16 -10.90
CA ASP A 176 8.75 13.81 -11.46
C ASP A 176 7.64 12.98 -10.80
N PHE A 177 7.01 12.08 -11.56
CA PHE A 177 5.93 11.26 -11.04
C PHE A 177 6.41 10.32 -9.91
N TYR A 178 7.57 9.69 -10.07
CA TYR A 178 8.21 8.84 -9.06
C TYR A 178 9.45 9.50 -8.45
N PHE A 179 9.76 9.12 -7.21
CA PHE A 179 11.07 9.40 -6.61
C PHE A 179 12.18 8.64 -7.36
N ARG A 180 13.39 9.21 -7.38
CA ARG A 180 14.51 8.70 -8.21
C ARG A 180 14.95 7.28 -7.82
N GLY A 181 15.06 7.03 -6.52
CA GLY A 181 15.45 5.75 -5.96
C GLY A 181 14.47 5.20 -4.95
N ASP A 182 13.18 5.49 -5.10
CA ASP A 182 12.13 4.95 -4.23
C ASP A 182 10.96 4.43 -5.06
N GLN A 183 10.28 3.41 -4.52
CA GLN A 183 9.13 2.79 -5.18
C GLN A 183 7.89 3.69 -5.23
N HIS A 184 7.77 4.67 -4.34
CA HIS A 184 6.59 5.51 -4.24
C HIS A 184 6.56 6.62 -5.29
N TRP A 185 5.35 7.00 -5.70
CA TRP A 185 5.12 8.26 -6.39
C TRP A 185 5.55 9.45 -5.50
N THR A 186 5.83 10.59 -6.12
CA THR A 186 5.88 11.86 -5.42
C THR A 186 4.45 12.36 -5.15
N PRO A 187 4.25 13.36 -4.28
CA PRO A 187 2.95 14.00 -4.14
C PRO A 187 2.41 14.55 -5.48
N TYR A 188 3.28 14.94 -6.41
CA TYR A 188 2.88 15.38 -7.76
C TYR A 188 2.38 14.22 -8.65
N GLY A 189 2.97 13.03 -8.53
CA GLY A 189 2.46 11.82 -9.18
C GLY A 189 1.10 11.41 -8.61
N ALA A 190 0.97 11.45 -7.28
CA ALA A 190 -0.28 11.21 -6.57
C ALA A 190 -1.38 12.19 -7.01
N GLN A 191 -1.08 13.50 -7.06
CA GLN A 191 -2.05 14.53 -7.47
C GLN A 191 -2.55 14.31 -8.90
N ARG A 192 -1.66 14.02 -9.85
CA ARG A 192 -2.04 13.78 -11.26
C ARG A 192 -2.87 12.50 -11.41
N THR A 193 -2.54 11.47 -10.64
CA THR A 193 -3.36 10.25 -10.56
C THR A 193 -4.75 10.55 -10.00
N ALA A 194 -4.82 11.28 -8.88
CA ALA A 194 -6.07 11.62 -8.21
C ALA A 194 -7.04 12.37 -9.13
N LYS A 195 -6.54 13.29 -9.97
CA LYS A 195 -7.36 13.97 -10.98
C LYS A 195 -8.03 13.01 -11.96
N ILE A 196 -7.29 12.03 -12.50
CA ILE A 196 -7.85 11.03 -13.44
C ILE A 196 -8.85 10.12 -12.72
N VAL A 197 -8.52 9.69 -11.49
CA VAL A 197 -9.39 8.85 -10.67
C VAL A 197 -10.70 9.60 -10.38
N ALA A 198 -10.63 10.87 -9.99
CA ALA A 198 -11.78 11.68 -9.66
C ALA A 198 -12.76 11.83 -10.84
N GLU A 199 -12.24 12.10 -12.04
CA GLU A 199 -13.08 12.18 -13.25
C GLU A 199 -13.81 10.86 -13.53
N LYS A 200 -13.18 9.73 -13.21
CA LYS A 200 -13.84 8.43 -13.36
C LYS A 200 -14.86 8.17 -12.25
N VAL A 201 -14.56 8.52 -11.00
CA VAL A 201 -15.47 8.38 -9.85
C VAL A 201 -16.75 9.19 -10.04
N LYS A 202 -16.64 10.43 -10.56
CA LYS A 202 -17.80 11.28 -10.84
C LYS A 202 -18.78 10.71 -11.87
N GLN A 203 -18.34 9.75 -12.69
CA GLN A 203 -19.18 9.06 -13.69
C GLN A 203 -19.96 7.87 -13.10
N ILE A 204 -19.66 7.47 -11.87
CA ILE A 204 -20.35 6.34 -11.21
C ILE A 204 -21.74 6.81 -10.81
N PRO A 205 -22.84 6.11 -11.18
CA PRO A 205 -24.19 6.53 -10.82
C PRO A 205 -24.38 6.74 -9.30
N ALA A 206 -23.79 5.86 -8.49
CA ALA A 206 -23.84 5.95 -7.02
C ALA A 206 -23.21 7.25 -6.46
N PHE A 207 -22.38 7.96 -7.24
CA PHE A 207 -21.80 9.23 -6.82
C PHE A 207 -22.84 10.37 -6.73
N ALA A 208 -23.95 10.30 -7.47
CA ALA A 208 -24.96 11.36 -7.49
C ALA A 208 -25.50 11.68 -6.08
N ASP A 209 -25.69 10.65 -5.26
CA ASP A 209 -26.26 10.74 -3.92
C ASP A 209 -25.20 10.77 -2.81
N ILE A 210 -23.94 11.06 -3.14
CA ILE A 210 -22.87 11.24 -2.14
C ILE A 210 -22.79 12.72 -1.74
N PRO A 211 -22.82 13.04 -0.43
CA PRO A 211 -22.67 14.42 0.05
C PRO A 211 -21.45 15.11 -0.57
N LYS A 212 -21.64 16.35 -1.00
CA LYS A 212 -20.60 17.15 -1.65
C LYS A 212 -19.98 18.10 -0.66
N ARG A 213 -18.66 18.23 -0.72
CA ARG A 213 -17.88 19.12 0.11
C ARG A 213 -16.71 19.69 -0.68
N GLU A 214 -16.47 20.98 -0.54
CA GLU A 214 -15.29 21.60 -1.14
C GLU A 214 -14.09 21.43 -0.24
N PHE A 215 -12.92 21.18 -0.85
CA PHE A 215 -11.64 21.09 -0.17
C PHE A 215 -10.62 22.02 -0.81
N GLU A 216 -9.56 22.33 -0.07
CA GLU A 216 -8.43 23.11 -0.54
C GLU A 216 -7.12 22.41 -0.16
N THR A 217 -6.30 22.09 -1.15
CA THR A 217 -4.95 21.59 -0.90
C THR A 217 -3.93 22.71 -0.81
N LYS A 218 -3.15 22.74 0.27
CA LYS A 218 -2.04 23.69 0.46
C LYS A 218 -0.72 22.96 0.63
N ARG A 219 0.36 23.58 0.14
CA ARG A 219 1.71 23.12 0.47
C ARG A 219 1.95 23.35 1.96
N SER A 220 2.15 22.28 2.71
CA SER A 220 2.33 22.29 4.17
C SER A 220 3.79 22.18 4.60
N GLY A 221 4.71 21.81 3.71
CA GLY A 221 6.13 21.71 4.04
C GLY A 221 6.99 21.11 2.94
N ARG A 222 8.15 20.55 3.33
CA ARG A 222 9.00 19.72 2.48
C ARG A 222 9.41 18.45 3.23
N MET A 223 9.30 17.30 2.57
CA MET A 223 9.74 15.99 3.05
C MET A 223 11.10 15.64 2.45
N GLY A 224 12.08 15.32 3.30
CA GLY A 224 13.28 14.61 2.87
C GLY A 224 13.02 13.11 2.83
N LYS A 225 13.42 12.45 1.74
CA LYS A 225 13.25 11.01 1.56
C LYS A 225 14.53 10.35 1.09
N THR A 226 14.99 9.37 1.87
CA THR A 226 15.99 8.38 1.46
C THR A 226 15.25 7.22 0.82
N GLY A 227 15.52 6.96 -0.47
CA GLY A 227 14.70 6.05 -1.25
C GLY A 227 14.93 4.56 -0.92
N THR A 228 13.89 3.74 -1.03
CA THR A 228 14.00 2.29 -0.76
C THR A 228 14.94 1.55 -1.71
N LEU A 229 15.01 1.92 -3.00
CA LEU A 229 15.97 1.35 -3.94
C LEU A 229 17.39 1.82 -3.62
N HIS A 230 17.56 3.08 -3.18
CA HIS A 230 18.86 3.60 -2.71
C HIS A 230 19.35 2.86 -1.47
N ASN A 231 18.46 2.60 -0.50
CA ASN A 231 18.78 1.80 0.67
C ASN A 231 19.20 0.38 0.28
N MET A 232 18.52 -0.24 -0.69
CA MET A 232 18.88 -1.55 -1.20
C MET A 232 20.25 -1.56 -1.89
N ALA A 233 20.53 -0.57 -2.74
CA ALA A 233 21.85 -0.39 -3.33
C ALA A 233 22.94 -0.14 -2.26
N GLY A 234 22.61 0.56 -1.17
CA GLY A 234 23.50 0.74 -0.04
C GLY A 234 23.82 -0.57 0.68
N GLN A 235 22.81 -1.43 0.90
CA GLN A 235 23.01 -2.76 1.49
C GLN A 235 23.86 -3.68 0.62
N LEU A 236 23.66 -3.65 -0.71
CA LEU A 236 24.36 -4.54 -1.64
C LEU A 236 25.77 -4.05 -2.01
N CYS A 237 25.95 -2.74 -2.12
CA CYS A 237 27.14 -2.15 -2.73
C CYS A 237 27.88 -1.14 -1.84
N GLY A 238 27.39 -0.83 -0.64
CA GLY A 238 27.97 0.22 0.21
C GLY A 238 27.80 1.63 -0.36
N THR A 239 26.89 1.81 -1.32
CA THR A 239 26.61 3.10 -1.96
C THR A 239 25.79 4.02 -1.05
N SER A 240 25.93 5.33 -1.24
CA SER A 240 25.10 6.34 -0.58
C SER A 240 24.57 7.31 -1.63
N TYR A 241 23.31 7.70 -1.50
CA TYR A 241 22.63 8.60 -2.42
C TYR A 241 22.11 9.82 -1.67
N ALA A 242 21.97 10.94 -2.37
CA ALA A 242 21.46 12.18 -1.78
C ALA A 242 20.00 12.04 -1.35
N ILE A 243 19.65 12.67 -0.22
CA ILE A 243 18.25 12.80 0.22
C ILE A 243 17.49 13.62 -0.81
N GLN A 244 16.37 13.08 -1.31
CA GLN A 244 15.48 13.81 -2.21
C GLN A 244 14.45 14.60 -1.39
N TYR A 245 14.37 15.91 -1.59
CA TYR A 245 13.41 16.79 -0.90
C TYR A 245 12.23 17.14 -1.80
N MET A 246 11.02 16.67 -1.47
CA MET A 246 9.78 16.98 -2.18
C MET A 246 8.86 17.87 -1.34
N ASP A 247 8.00 18.64 -1.99
CA ASP A 247 6.96 19.40 -1.30
C ASP A 247 5.94 18.46 -0.67
N GLN A 248 5.49 18.80 0.55
CA GLN A 248 4.38 18.13 1.23
C GLN A 248 3.11 18.96 1.08
N PHE A 249 1.98 18.26 1.01
CA PHE A 249 0.67 18.86 0.83
C PHE A 249 -0.27 18.36 1.92
N THR A 250 -1.19 19.23 2.33
CA THR A 250 -2.28 18.92 3.24
C THR A 250 -3.56 19.46 2.64
N THR A 251 -4.63 18.68 2.74
CA THR A 251 -5.95 19.01 2.19
C THR A 251 -6.91 19.19 3.35
N GLU A 252 -7.65 20.28 3.35
CA GLU A 252 -8.62 20.61 4.39
C GLU A 252 -9.94 21.03 3.75
N PRO A 253 -11.09 20.77 4.40
CA PRO A 253 -12.37 21.24 3.91
C PRO A 253 -12.47 22.77 3.93
N LYS A 254 -13.19 23.35 2.96
CA LYS A 254 -13.49 24.79 2.94
C LYS A 254 -14.73 25.11 3.79
N GLY A 255 -14.65 26.21 4.56
CA GLY A 255 -15.74 26.70 5.41
C GLY A 255 -15.74 26.12 6.83
N GLU A 256 -16.47 26.77 7.75
CA GLU A 256 -16.73 26.21 9.09
C GLU A 256 -17.75 25.06 8.96
N ALA A 257 -17.50 23.94 9.62
CA ALA A 257 -18.47 22.85 9.69
C ALA A 257 -19.74 23.37 10.36
N GLY A 258 -20.85 23.43 9.63
CA GLY A 258 -22.15 23.75 10.24
C GLY A 258 -22.50 22.65 11.26
N ASP A 259 -23.10 23.03 12.39
CA ASP A 259 -23.50 22.12 13.49
C ASP A 259 -24.33 20.89 13.03
N GLY A 260 -24.92 20.91 11.84
CA GLY A 260 -25.66 19.79 11.24
C GLY A 260 -24.87 18.87 10.31
N ASP A 261 -23.73 19.31 9.77
CA ASP A 261 -22.90 18.54 8.82
C ASP A 261 -21.98 17.54 9.54
N LEU A 262 -21.67 17.80 10.81
CA LEU A 262 -20.75 16.99 11.62
C LEU A 262 -21.44 15.86 12.40
N PHE A 263 -22.78 15.91 12.56
CA PHE A 263 -23.52 15.04 13.49
C PHE A 263 -24.76 14.35 12.91
N GLY A 264 -25.07 14.50 11.61
CA GLY A 264 -26.09 13.68 10.95
C GLY A 264 -25.54 12.31 10.56
N ASP A 265 -26.41 11.32 10.29
CA ASP A 265 -26.04 10.06 9.60
C ASP A 265 -25.39 10.31 8.22
N SER A 266 -25.41 11.56 7.75
CA SER A 266 -24.66 12.13 6.62
C SER A 266 -23.16 12.39 6.89
N GLY A 267 -22.67 12.18 8.12
CA GLY A 267 -21.29 12.50 8.54
C GLY A 267 -20.23 11.42 8.22
N ASN A 268 -20.64 10.19 7.91
CA ASN A 268 -19.69 9.13 7.54
C ASN A 268 -19.38 9.19 6.04
N PRO A 269 -18.09 9.29 5.63
CA PRO A 269 -17.71 9.29 4.23
C PRO A 269 -18.29 8.11 3.47
N GLN A 270 -18.96 8.38 2.34
CA GLN A 270 -19.55 7.34 1.48
C GLN A 270 -18.57 6.81 0.43
N ILE A 271 -17.33 7.29 0.46
CA ILE A 271 -16.21 6.85 -0.36
C ILE A 271 -15.09 6.41 0.58
N THR A 272 -14.61 5.19 0.42
CA THR A 272 -13.49 4.66 1.19
C THR A 272 -12.30 4.39 0.27
N LEU A 273 -11.10 4.75 0.72
CA LEU A 273 -9.83 4.39 0.07
C LEU A 273 -9.13 3.30 0.88
N VAL A 274 -9.00 2.12 0.28
CA VAL A 274 -8.12 1.03 0.73
C VAL A 274 -6.91 0.97 -0.19
N GLY A 275 -5.73 0.70 0.37
CA GLY A 275 -4.53 0.65 -0.45
C GLY A 275 -3.25 0.48 0.34
N THR A 276 -2.15 0.86 -0.30
CA THR A 276 -0.80 0.63 0.22
C THR A 276 -0.22 1.87 0.90
N SER A 277 1.08 1.85 1.20
CA SER A 277 1.83 3.05 1.61
C SER A 277 1.77 4.20 0.60
N HIS A 278 1.46 3.95 -0.67
CA HIS A 278 1.29 5.01 -1.69
C HIS A 278 0.08 5.91 -1.38
N SER A 279 -0.94 5.35 -0.74
CA SER A 279 -2.11 6.07 -0.25
C SER A 279 -1.90 6.69 1.16
N GLY A 280 -0.68 6.63 1.70
CA GLY A 280 -0.33 7.20 3.00
C GLY A 280 -0.25 8.73 3.00
N LYS A 281 -0.38 9.33 4.21
CA LYS A 281 -0.44 10.78 4.43
C LYS A 281 0.71 11.57 3.78
N ASN A 282 1.90 10.97 3.71
CA ASN A 282 3.10 11.57 3.13
C ASN A 282 2.94 12.00 1.66
N TYR A 283 2.06 11.35 0.91
CA TYR A 283 1.87 11.62 -0.52
C TYR A 283 0.55 12.36 -0.82
N ASN A 284 -0.27 12.60 0.21
CA ASN A 284 -1.56 13.31 0.13
C ASN A 284 -2.52 12.77 -0.95
N PHE A 285 -2.43 11.48 -1.32
CA PHE A 285 -3.28 10.93 -2.39
C PHE A 285 -4.77 11.04 -2.05
N ALA A 286 -5.16 10.67 -0.82
CA ALA A 286 -6.55 10.84 -0.34
C ALA A 286 -7.00 12.30 -0.39
N GLY A 287 -6.18 13.24 0.09
CA GLY A 287 -6.53 14.65 0.05
C GLY A 287 -6.68 15.20 -1.38
N PHE A 288 -5.79 14.82 -2.29
CA PHE A 288 -5.97 15.19 -3.71
C PHE A 288 -7.22 14.56 -4.33
N LEU A 289 -7.64 13.37 -3.87
CA LEU A 289 -8.90 12.77 -4.28
C LEU A 289 -10.08 13.56 -3.70
N GLU A 290 -10.06 13.96 -2.42
CA GLU A 290 -11.10 14.78 -1.79
C GLU A 290 -11.29 16.10 -2.55
N GLU A 291 -10.20 16.82 -2.84
CA GLU A 291 -10.22 18.06 -3.60
C GLU A 291 -10.73 17.85 -5.03
N ALA A 292 -10.30 16.79 -5.72
CA ALA A 292 -10.68 16.56 -7.10
C ALA A 292 -12.11 15.98 -7.25
N ILE A 293 -12.56 15.15 -6.30
CA ILE A 293 -13.88 14.52 -6.29
C ILE A 293 -14.94 15.49 -5.75
N GLY A 294 -14.59 16.28 -4.73
CA GLY A 294 -15.52 17.15 -4.02
C GLY A 294 -16.42 16.39 -3.03
N ALA A 295 -15.86 15.40 -2.33
CA ALA A 295 -16.54 14.62 -1.29
C ALA A 295 -15.51 14.08 -0.28
N ASP A 296 -15.92 13.88 0.98
CA ASP A 296 -15.06 13.28 2.01
C ASP A 296 -14.66 11.85 1.64
N ILE A 297 -13.42 11.47 1.97
CA ILE A 297 -12.89 10.13 1.71
C ILE A 297 -12.34 9.53 3.00
N LEU A 298 -12.90 8.40 3.40
CA LEU A 298 -12.34 7.61 4.48
C LEU A 298 -11.08 6.88 3.99
N ASN A 299 -9.90 7.40 4.34
CA ASN A 299 -8.63 6.74 4.02
C ASN A 299 -8.22 5.74 5.11
N VAL A 300 -8.33 4.45 4.79
CA VAL A 300 -7.93 3.32 5.65
C VAL A 300 -6.67 2.61 5.13
N ALA A 301 -5.95 3.23 4.18
CA ALA A 301 -4.69 2.71 3.70
C ALA A 301 -3.57 2.88 4.73
N PHE A 302 -2.70 1.89 4.83
CA PHE A 302 -1.56 1.92 5.73
C PHE A 302 -0.32 1.25 5.12
N PRO A 303 0.90 1.65 5.53
CA PRO A 303 2.12 1.08 4.98
C PRO A 303 2.29 -0.39 5.37
N GLY A 304 2.89 -1.20 4.49
CA GLY A 304 3.21 -2.60 4.77
C GLY A 304 2.03 -3.57 4.65
N GLY A 305 0.83 -3.10 4.29
CA GLY A 305 -0.36 -3.94 4.13
C GLY A 305 -0.40 -4.81 2.86
N GLY A 306 0.48 -4.60 1.89
CA GLY A 306 0.43 -5.34 0.62
C GLY A 306 -0.82 -5.03 -0.20
N LEU A 307 -1.23 -5.97 -1.06
CA LEU A 307 -2.44 -5.85 -1.89
C LEU A 307 -3.71 -5.84 -1.04
N GLU A 308 -3.69 -6.60 0.05
CA GLU A 308 -4.87 -7.06 0.76
C GLU A 308 -5.02 -6.51 2.17
N GLY A 309 -3.96 -6.11 2.85
CA GLY A 309 -3.98 -5.89 4.29
C GLY A 309 -4.95 -4.80 4.71
N SER A 310 -4.95 -3.67 4.01
CA SER A 310 -5.92 -2.57 4.23
C SER A 310 -7.34 -3.00 3.92
N MET A 311 -7.55 -3.73 2.82
CA MET A 311 -8.86 -4.27 2.45
C MET A 311 -9.40 -5.25 3.50
N LEU A 312 -8.60 -6.22 3.94
CA LEU A 312 -9.02 -7.24 4.91
C LEU A 312 -9.36 -6.62 6.27
N GLN A 313 -8.57 -5.65 6.74
CA GLN A 313 -8.89 -4.94 7.99
C GLN A 313 -10.16 -4.11 7.87
N TYR A 314 -10.31 -3.40 6.76
CA TYR A 314 -11.52 -2.62 6.52
C TYR A 314 -12.76 -3.51 6.47
N LEU A 315 -12.72 -4.59 5.71
CA LEU A 315 -13.80 -5.57 5.64
C LEU A 315 -14.09 -6.21 7.00
N GLY A 316 -13.10 -6.40 7.87
CA GLY A 316 -13.33 -6.90 9.23
C GLY A 316 -13.87 -5.87 10.23
N SER A 317 -13.87 -4.58 9.88
CA SER A 317 -14.20 -3.49 10.80
C SER A 317 -15.71 -3.25 10.94
N ASP A 318 -16.11 -2.72 12.09
CA ASP A 318 -17.48 -2.25 12.34
C ASP A 318 -17.93 -1.21 11.30
N GLU A 319 -17.00 -0.37 10.82
CA GLU A 319 -17.27 0.65 9.81
C GLU A 319 -17.83 0.04 8.54
N PHE A 320 -17.18 -0.99 8.00
CA PHE A 320 -17.70 -1.66 6.80
C PHE A 320 -18.96 -2.47 7.08
N GLN A 321 -19.03 -3.15 8.23
CA GLN A 321 -20.14 -4.06 8.54
C GLN A 321 -21.46 -3.34 8.83
N LYS A 322 -21.39 -2.14 9.42
CA LYS A 322 -22.58 -1.33 9.75
C LYS A 322 -22.90 -0.33 8.65
N THR A 323 -21.90 0.28 8.04
CA THR A 323 -22.03 1.37 7.09
C THR A 323 -21.10 1.18 5.89
N PRO A 324 -21.34 0.15 5.05
CA PRO A 324 -20.52 -0.07 3.86
C PRO A 324 -20.57 1.15 2.92
N PRO A 325 -19.46 1.48 2.23
CA PRO A 325 -19.38 2.68 1.41
C PRO A 325 -20.12 2.44 0.09
N LYS A 326 -20.62 3.51 -0.53
CA LYS A 326 -21.17 3.41 -1.91
C LYS A 326 -20.06 3.13 -2.92
N ILE A 327 -18.87 3.69 -2.68
CA ILE A 327 -17.71 3.56 -3.58
C ILE A 327 -16.49 3.16 -2.77
N LEU A 328 -15.81 2.10 -3.18
CA LEU A 328 -14.54 1.66 -2.60
C LEU A 328 -13.43 1.80 -3.65
N ILE A 329 -12.47 2.69 -3.37
CA ILE A 329 -11.27 2.88 -4.17
C ILE A 329 -10.19 1.92 -3.65
N TRP A 330 -9.73 1.02 -4.51
CA TRP A 330 -8.68 0.06 -4.21
C TRP A 330 -7.42 0.36 -5.01
N GLU A 331 -6.40 0.87 -4.32
CA GLU A 331 -5.12 1.25 -4.89
C GLU A 331 -4.08 0.14 -4.66
N PHE A 332 -3.44 -0.31 -5.74
CA PHE A 332 -2.29 -1.21 -5.66
C PHE A 332 -1.39 -1.15 -6.91
N SER A 333 -0.16 -1.64 -6.74
CA SER A 333 0.85 -1.74 -7.79
C SER A 333 0.77 -3.08 -8.55
N PRO A 334 1.17 -3.14 -9.84
CA PRO A 334 1.32 -4.36 -10.61
C PRO A 334 2.23 -5.44 -10.00
N LEU A 335 3.06 -5.08 -9.00
CA LEU A 335 3.96 -6.02 -8.33
C LEU A 335 3.24 -7.14 -7.58
N TYR A 336 1.98 -6.93 -7.18
CA TYR A 336 1.24 -7.91 -6.41
C TYR A 336 0.64 -9.00 -7.28
N ARG A 337 0.71 -10.23 -6.77
CA ARG A 337 0.02 -11.37 -7.35
C ARG A 337 -1.47 -11.30 -7.09
N LEU A 338 -2.27 -11.41 -8.15
CA LEU A 338 -3.73 -11.37 -8.11
C LEU A 338 -4.39 -12.75 -8.03
N ASP A 339 -3.62 -13.83 -7.84
CA ASP A 339 -4.09 -15.21 -7.79
C ASP A 339 -3.97 -15.87 -6.41
N GLN A 340 -3.71 -15.06 -5.37
CA GLN A 340 -3.50 -15.51 -4.00
C GLN A 340 -4.81 -15.99 -3.34
N GLU A 341 -5.09 -17.28 -3.42
CA GLU A 341 -6.35 -17.87 -2.97
C GLU A 341 -6.75 -17.53 -1.52
N THR A 342 -5.81 -17.68 -0.58
CA THR A 342 -6.07 -17.44 0.85
C THR A 342 -6.56 -16.02 1.13
N ILE A 343 -6.15 -15.04 0.32
CA ILE A 343 -6.61 -13.66 0.43
C ILE A 343 -8.07 -13.54 0.02
N TYR A 344 -8.44 -14.09 -1.14
CA TYR A 344 -9.83 -14.05 -1.60
C TYR A 344 -10.76 -14.81 -0.66
N ARG A 345 -10.34 -15.95 -0.11
CA ARG A 345 -11.13 -16.69 0.89
C ARG A 345 -11.44 -15.85 2.13
N GLN A 346 -10.50 -14.99 2.56
CA GLN A 346 -10.72 -14.06 3.66
C GLN A 346 -11.64 -12.90 3.24
N MET A 347 -11.37 -12.25 2.11
CA MET A 347 -12.21 -11.15 1.60
C MET A 347 -13.67 -11.60 1.43
N MET A 348 -13.89 -12.75 0.79
CA MET A 348 -15.23 -13.30 0.56
C MET A 348 -15.97 -13.60 1.87
N SER A 349 -15.27 -14.14 2.88
CA SER A 349 -15.84 -14.39 4.22
C SER A 349 -16.19 -13.07 4.94
N LEU A 350 -15.27 -12.10 4.92
CA LEU A 350 -15.43 -10.82 5.62
C LEU A 350 -16.44 -9.88 4.94
N LEU A 351 -16.73 -10.03 3.65
CA LEU A 351 -17.77 -9.23 2.98
C LEU A 351 -19.13 -9.31 3.67
N ASP A 352 -19.44 -10.40 4.38
CA ASP A 352 -20.66 -10.52 5.19
C ASP A 352 -20.34 -10.94 6.62
N ASN A 353 -19.34 -10.28 7.20
CA ASN A 353 -18.92 -10.40 8.59
C ASN A 353 -18.57 -11.83 9.07
N GLY A 354 -18.03 -12.69 8.23
CA GLY A 354 -17.66 -14.05 8.63
C GLY A 354 -18.84 -14.80 9.25
N CYS A 355 -18.66 -15.35 10.45
CA CYS A 355 -19.73 -16.04 11.18
C CYS A 355 -20.47 -15.16 12.21
N GLU A 356 -20.20 -13.86 12.27
CA GLU A 356 -20.92 -12.97 13.19
C GLU A 356 -22.37 -12.81 12.74
N GLY A 357 -23.29 -12.91 13.71
CA GLY A 357 -24.74 -12.86 13.45
C GLY A 357 -25.32 -14.07 12.71
N LYS A 358 -24.51 -15.10 12.38
CA LYS A 358 -24.96 -16.33 11.70
C LYS A 358 -25.11 -17.49 12.68
N ASP A 359 -25.97 -18.43 12.32
CA ASP A 359 -26.11 -19.69 13.03
C ASP A 359 -24.80 -20.49 12.95
N ALA A 360 -24.14 -20.65 14.10
CA ALA A 360 -22.96 -21.50 14.21
C ALA A 360 -23.39 -22.97 14.20
N GLN A 361 -23.06 -23.68 13.11
CA GLN A 361 -23.31 -25.12 13.01
C GLN A 361 -22.36 -25.92 13.90
N MET A 362 -21.16 -25.38 14.16
CA MET A 362 -20.26 -25.82 15.21
C MET A 362 -19.57 -24.61 15.85
N SER A 363 -19.29 -24.71 17.14
CA SER A 363 -18.44 -23.75 17.85
C SER A 363 -17.68 -24.43 18.96
N ALA A 364 -16.52 -23.88 19.32
CA ALA A 364 -15.74 -24.31 20.45
C ALA A 364 -14.90 -23.14 20.98
N SER A 365 -14.60 -23.16 22.27
CA SER A 365 -13.62 -22.28 22.89
C SER A 365 -12.66 -23.09 23.75
N THR A 366 -11.38 -22.77 23.68
CA THR A 366 -10.32 -23.45 24.43
C THR A 366 -9.16 -22.51 24.72
N THR A 367 -8.19 -22.99 25.52
CA THR A 367 -6.91 -22.31 25.75
C THR A 367 -5.80 -23.08 25.03
N LEU A 368 -5.19 -22.46 24.03
CA LEU A 368 -4.04 -23.02 23.33
C LEU A 368 -2.78 -22.89 24.18
N LYS A 369 -2.19 -24.03 24.53
CA LYS A 369 -0.89 -24.12 25.21
C LYS A 369 0.26 -23.79 24.24
N PRO A 370 1.38 -23.23 24.73
CA PRO A 370 2.54 -22.94 23.90
C PRO A 370 3.18 -24.19 23.28
N GLY A 371 3.75 -24.04 22.08
CA GLY A 371 4.67 -25.01 21.48
C GLY A 371 4.05 -26.25 20.85
N SER A 372 2.72 -26.38 20.80
CA SER A 372 2.06 -27.51 20.13
C SER A 372 0.78 -27.13 19.38
N LYS A 373 0.54 -27.86 18.29
CA LYS A 373 -0.74 -27.85 17.58
C LYS A 373 -1.78 -28.59 18.43
N GLN A 374 -2.96 -27.98 18.57
CA GLN A 374 -4.02 -28.45 19.43
C GLN A 374 -5.34 -28.49 18.66
N GLU A 375 -6.10 -29.55 18.92
CA GLU A 375 -7.45 -29.72 18.40
C GLU A 375 -8.37 -28.62 18.97
N LEU A 376 -9.02 -27.88 18.07
CA LEU A 376 -9.95 -26.81 18.41
C LEU A 376 -11.40 -27.23 18.17
N LEU A 377 -11.67 -27.96 17.09
CA LEU A 377 -13.01 -28.44 16.71
C LEU A 377 -12.94 -29.85 16.14
N VAL A 378 -13.90 -30.73 16.49
CA VAL A 378 -14.09 -32.05 15.88
C VAL A 378 -15.56 -32.31 15.58
N ASN A 379 -15.85 -32.64 14.33
CA ASN A 379 -17.16 -33.00 13.81
C ASN A 379 -17.54 -34.45 14.19
N SER A 380 -17.63 -34.74 15.48
CA SER A 380 -17.95 -36.08 16.01
C SER A 380 -19.37 -36.56 15.70
N LYS A 381 -20.25 -35.63 15.32
CA LYS A 381 -21.65 -35.89 14.95
C LYS A 381 -21.85 -36.15 13.45
N ASN A 382 -20.77 -36.19 12.67
CA ASN A 382 -20.81 -36.36 11.21
C ASN A 382 -21.77 -35.37 10.51
N LEU A 383 -21.71 -34.10 10.93
CA LEU A 383 -22.47 -33.01 10.32
C LEU A 383 -22.02 -32.82 8.86
N ASN A 384 -22.96 -32.37 8.01
CA ASN A 384 -22.66 -31.96 6.64
C ASN A 384 -22.05 -30.54 6.63
N LEU A 385 -20.74 -30.49 6.75
CA LEU A 385 -19.86 -29.32 6.71
C LEU A 385 -19.02 -29.29 5.42
N GLN A 386 -19.68 -29.44 4.27
CA GLN A 386 -19.02 -29.40 2.96
C GLN A 386 -18.36 -28.04 2.66
N ASN A 387 -17.14 -28.06 2.13
CA ASN A 387 -16.37 -26.85 1.85
C ASN A 387 -17.10 -25.82 0.99
N SER A 388 -17.80 -26.27 -0.05
CA SER A 388 -18.57 -25.43 -0.96
C SER A 388 -19.65 -24.58 -0.28
N SER A 389 -20.00 -24.87 0.97
CA SER A 389 -21.12 -24.24 1.67
C SER A 389 -20.76 -23.67 3.04
N HIS A 390 -19.50 -23.74 3.47
CA HIS A 390 -19.11 -23.37 4.83
C HIS A 390 -17.85 -22.51 4.88
N GLN A 391 -17.73 -21.77 5.96
CA GLN A 391 -16.60 -20.93 6.29
C GLN A 391 -16.26 -21.04 7.78
N VAL A 392 -15.07 -20.57 8.12
CA VAL A 392 -14.50 -20.64 9.47
C VAL A 392 -14.23 -19.23 9.97
N ASP A 393 -14.50 -19.00 11.25
CA ASP A 393 -14.20 -17.76 11.97
C ASP A 393 -13.50 -18.11 13.29
N ILE A 394 -12.25 -17.70 13.45
CA ILE A 394 -11.42 -17.98 14.62
C ILE A 394 -11.04 -16.67 15.27
N ARG A 395 -11.37 -16.48 16.55
CA ARG A 395 -11.04 -15.27 17.30
C ARG A 395 -10.20 -15.60 18.53
N PHE A 396 -9.02 -15.00 18.59
CA PHE A 396 -8.19 -14.97 19.79
C PHE A 396 -8.70 -13.89 20.74
N ALA A 397 -8.68 -14.17 22.05
CA ALA A 397 -9.04 -13.17 23.05
C ALA A 397 -8.00 -12.04 23.13
N ASP A 398 -6.76 -12.33 22.76
CA ASP A 398 -5.69 -11.34 22.63
C ASP A 398 -5.73 -10.74 21.21
N PRO A 399 -6.12 -9.46 21.05
CA PRO A 399 -6.24 -8.81 19.75
C PRO A 399 -4.89 -8.61 19.06
N SER A 400 -3.77 -8.72 19.79
CA SER A 400 -2.41 -8.59 19.25
C SER A 400 -1.92 -9.82 18.48
N VAL A 401 -2.68 -10.93 18.48
CA VAL A 401 -2.34 -12.12 17.69
C VAL A 401 -2.48 -11.83 16.19
N LYS A 402 -1.35 -11.84 15.47
CA LYS A 402 -1.28 -11.54 14.03
C LYS A 402 -1.15 -12.75 13.12
N THR A 403 -0.89 -13.94 13.68
CA THR A 403 -0.64 -15.14 12.89
C THR A 403 -1.56 -16.26 13.32
N LEU A 404 -2.31 -16.80 12.35
CA LEU A 404 -3.02 -18.07 12.48
C LEU A 404 -2.28 -19.12 11.67
N GLN A 405 -1.94 -20.25 12.31
CA GLN A 405 -1.52 -21.47 11.63
C GLN A 405 -2.48 -22.58 12.03
N ALA A 406 -3.18 -23.16 11.06
CA ALA A 406 -4.20 -24.16 11.30
C ALA A 406 -4.10 -25.33 10.31
N THR A 407 -4.56 -26.50 10.73
CA THR A 407 -4.76 -27.67 9.87
C THR A 407 -6.22 -28.04 9.88
N LEU A 408 -6.81 -28.13 8.69
CA LEU A 408 -8.19 -28.53 8.49
C LEU A 408 -8.20 -29.96 7.98
N TRP A 409 -8.69 -30.88 8.78
CA TRP A 409 -8.82 -32.30 8.45
C TRP A 409 -10.21 -32.58 7.88
N TYR A 410 -10.30 -33.49 6.92
CA TYR A 410 -11.52 -33.87 6.23
C TYR A 410 -11.87 -35.34 6.47
N MET A 411 -13.14 -35.69 6.31
CA MET A 411 -13.67 -37.05 6.62
C MET A 411 -13.00 -38.18 5.82
N ASN A 412 -12.35 -37.87 4.70
CA ASN A 412 -11.61 -38.83 3.88
C ASN A 412 -10.12 -38.94 4.25
N GLY A 413 -9.69 -38.33 5.36
CA GLY A 413 -8.30 -38.34 5.82
C GLY A 413 -7.39 -37.32 5.13
N ARG A 414 -7.87 -36.57 4.13
CA ARG A 414 -7.12 -35.42 3.59
C ARG A 414 -7.07 -34.29 4.60
N HIS A 415 -6.07 -33.42 4.47
CA HIS A 415 -5.99 -32.19 5.23
C HIS A 415 -5.43 -31.05 4.38
N GLU A 416 -5.67 -29.83 4.84
CA GLU A 416 -5.08 -28.61 4.33
C GLU A 416 -4.42 -27.85 5.48
N ASP A 417 -3.18 -27.40 5.27
CA ASP A 417 -2.52 -26.44 6.15
C ASP A 417 -2.74 -25.02 5.65
N ILE A 418 -3.20 -24.15 6.54
CA ILE A 418 -3.42 -22.74 6.25
C ILE A 418 -2.59 -21.87 7.21
N LYS A 419 -1.87 -20.91 6.65
CA LYS A 419 -1.18 -19.86 7.38
C LYS A 419 -1.72 -18.51 6.94
N ILE A 420 -2.26 -17.75 7.88
CA ILE A 420 -2.76 -16.39 7.66
C ILE A 420 -1.96 -15.45 8.55
N GLU A 421 -1.38 -14.43 7.93
CA GLU A 421 -0.59 -13.40 8.60
C GLU A 421 -1.27 -12.05 8.39
N LYS A 422 -1.44 -11.30 9.48
CA LYS A 422 -1.91 -9.91 9.45
C LYS A 422 -0.72 -8.95 9.47
N PRO A 423 -0.90 -7.73 8.94
CA PRO A 423 0.17 -6.73 8.93
C PRO A 423 0.68 -6.36 10.33
N GLU A 424 2.00 -6.23 10.46
CA GLU A 424 2.64 -5.80 11.70
C GLU A 424 2.47 -4.30 11.98
N THR A 425 2.17 -3.51 10.95
CA THR A 425 2.13 -2.05 10.95
C THR A 425 0.82 -1.41 11.41
N SER A 426 -0.13 -2.23 11.85
CA SER A 426 -1.47 -1.83 12.28
C SER A 426 -1.93 -2.69 13.45
N ASP A 427 -2.81 -2.17 14.29
CA ASP A 427 -3.52 -2.97 15.27
C ASP A 427 -4.48 -3.94 14.57
N THR A 428 -4.73 -5.07 15.23
CA THR A 428 -5.62 -6.12 14.73
C THR A 428 -6.64 -6.49 15.79
N ASP A 429 -7.67 -7.23 15.41
CA ASP A 429 -8.77 -7.66 16.30
C ASP A 429 -8.63 -9.12 16.76
N GLY A 430 -7.47 -9.74 16.55
CA GLY A 430 -7.24 -11.16 16.85
C GLY A 430 -8.15 -12.13 16.08
N ARG A 431 -8.89 -11.68 15.06
CA ARG A 431 -9.90 -12.48 14.34
C ARG A 431 -9.44 -12.93 12.96
N PHE A 432 -9.69 -14.17 12.59
CA PHE A 432 -9.33 -14.75 11.30
C PHE A 432 -10.55 -15.45 10.72
N ALA A 433 -11.13 -14.88 9.67
CA ALA A 433 -12.30 -15.43 9.00
C ALA A 433 -11.98 -15.77 7.54
N PHE A 434 -12.33 -16.96 7.09
CA PHE A 434 -12.04 -17.43 5.73
C PHE A 434 -13.01 -18.52 5.27
N GLU A 435 -13.34 -18.53 3.99
CA GLU A 435 -14.09 -19.64 3.38
C GLU A 435 -13.28 -20.94 3.37
N LEU A 436 -13.94 -22.09 3.43
CA LEU A 436 -13.27 -23.36 3.20
C LEU A 436 -12.82 -23.50 1.73
N ARG A 437 -11.81 -24.33 1.49
CA ARG A 437 -11.14 -24.46 0.18
C ARG A 437 -12.05 -25.13 -0.85
N THR A 438 -12.16 -24.55 -2.06
CA THR A 438 -13.11 -25.02 -3.09
C THR A 438 -12.52 -25.12 -4.50
N ASP A 439 -11.23 -24.91 -4.68
CA ASP A 439 -10.54 -25.20 -5.92
C ASP A 439 -10.48 -26.72 -6.19
N GLU A 440 -10.25 -27.08 -7.46
CA GLU A 440 -10.11 -28.46 -7.90
C GLU A 440 -11.24 -29.38 -7.38
N ASP A 441 -10.91 -30.39 -6.58
CA ASP A 441 -11.83 -31.35 -6.00
C ASP A 441 -12.12 -31.09 -4.50
N TRP A 442 -11.72 -29.93 -3.97
CA TRP A 442 -11.89 -29.60 -2.55
C TRP A 442 -13.30 -29.17 -2.17
N ALA A 443 -14.13 -28.76 -3.14
CA ALA A 443 -15.46 -28.23 -2.87
C ALA A 443 -16.43 -29.23 -2.20
N SER A 444 -16.27 -30.54 -2.48
CA SER A 444 -17.12 -31.61 -1.94
C SER A 444 -16.60 -32.20 -0.62
N GLN A 445 -15.41 -31.78 -0.17
CA GLN A 445 -14.80 -32.31 1.05
C GLN A 445 -15.63 -31.91 2.27
N ASN A 446 -15.82 -32.85 3.21
CA ASN A 446 -16.58 -32.61 4.43
C ASN A 446 -15.61 -32.44 5.60
N LEU A 447 -15.67 -31.30 6.29
CA LEU A 447 -14.76 -30.98 7.38
C LEU A 447 -14.95 -31.95 8.56
N LEU A 448 -13.83 -32.55 8.99
CA LEU A 448 -13.74 -33.42 10.17
C LEU A 448 -13.24 -32.65 11.38
N ALA A 449 -12.11 -31.94 11.28
CA ALA A 449 -11.51 -31.27 12.43
C ALA A 449 -10.74 -30.01 12.04
N VAL A 450 -10.58 -29.11 13.01
CA VAL A 450 -9.71 -27.94 12.91
C VAL A 450 -8.72 -28.01 14.07
N GLU A 451 -7.43 -28.00 13.74
CA GLU A 451 -6.35 -27.88 14.69
C GLU A 451 -5.67 -26.53 14.51
N VAL A 452 -5.26 -25.90 15.62
CA VAL A 452 -4.58 -24.60 15.61
C VAL A 452 -3.25 -24.72 16.35
N GLN A 453 -2.20 -24.15 15.76
CA GLN A 453 -0.90 -24.03 16.39
C GLN A 453 -1.01 -23.06 17.58
N GLY A 454 -0.69 -23.55 18.79
CA GLY A 454 -0.53 -22.69 19.94
C GLY A 454 0.66 -21.73 19.80
N PRO A 455 0.74 -20.71 20.66
CA PRO A 455 1.74 -19.66 20.54
C PRO A 455 3.17 -20.21 20.76
N GLU A 456 4.20 -19.44 20.42
CA GLU A 456 5.60 -19.89 20.51
C GLU A 456 5.98 -20.36 21.92
N ALA A 457 6.86 -21.35 22.02
CA ALA A 457 7.31 -21.87 23.30
C ALA A 457 7.89 -20.73 24.17
N GLY A 458 7.46 -20.64 25.43
CA GLY A 458 7.86 -19.57 26.35
C GLY A 458 6.93 -18.35 26.37
N THR A 459 5.91 -18.30 25.50
CA THR A 459 4.85 -17.27 25.56
C THR A 459 3.67 -17.71 26.43
N ALA A 460 2.78 -16.77 26.78
CA ALA A 460 1.58 -17.09 27.55
C ALA A 460 0.57 -17.90 26.72
N PRO A 461 -0.20 -18.82 27.33
CA PRO A 461 -1.30 -19.51 26.65
C PRO A 461 -2.34 -18.53 26.09
N GLN A 462 -2.94 -18.89 24.94
CA GLN A 462 -3.87 -18.02 24.22
C GLN A 462 -5.29 -18.58 24.24
N LYS A 463 -6.26 -17.80 24.74
CA LYS A 463 -7.68 -18.18 24.64
C LYS A 463 -8.17 -17.94 23.23
N VAL A 464 -8.87 -18.91 22.67
CA VAL A 464 -9.39 -18.87 21.31
C VAL A 464 -10.81 -19.41 21.26
N GLU A 465 -11.61 -18.83 20.37
CA GLU A 465 -12.93 -19.33 19.97
C GLU A 465 -12.90 -19.60 18.46
N ALA A 466 -13.57 -20.67 18.03
CA ALA A 466 -13.80 -20.96 16.63
C ALA A 466 -15.28 -21.23 16.37
N LYS A 467 -15.77 -20.77 15.23
CA LYS A 467 -17.11 -21.02 14.71
C LYS A 467 -17.03 -21.54 13.26
N ILE A 468 -17.90 -22.48 12.94
CA ILE A 468 -18.18 -22.91 11.57
C ILE A 468 -19.63 -22.55 11.28
N CYS A 469 -19.85 -21.84 10.18
CA CYS A 469 -21.16 -21.41 9.74
C CYS A 469 -21.30 -21.62 8.22
N LYS A 470 -22.52 -21.42 7.70
CA LYS A 470 -22.73 -21.34 6.26
C LYS A 470 -21.95 -20.17 5.68
N ARG A 471 -21.30 -20.41 4.54
CA ARG A 471 -20.60 -19.35 3.82
C ARG A 471 -21.58 -18.35 3.23
N ASN A 472 -21.04 -17.20 2.84
CA ASN A 472 -21.80 -16.13 2.23
C ASN A 472 -22.34 -16.55 0.85
N VAL A 473 -23.55 -16.12 0.52
CA VAL A 473 -24.15 -16.34 -0.80
C VAL A 473 -24.43 -14.99 -1.44
N PHE A 474 -23.63 -14.64 -2.44
CA PHE A 474 -23.80 -13.40 -3.20
C PHE A 474 -24.47 -13.73 -4.55
N PRO A 475 -25.63 -13.14 -4.87
CA PRO A 475 -26.24 -13.27 -6.19
C PRO A 475 -25.24 -12.87 -7.30
N GLY A 476 -25.14 -13.68 -8.36
CA GLY A 476 -24.21 -13.43 -9.47
C GLY A 476 -22.79 -14.02 -9.30
N ALA A 477 -22.29 -14.18 -8.07
CA ALA A 477 -20.97 -14.78 -7.80
C ALA A 477 -20.95 -16.33 -7.91
N GLY A 478 -21.94 -16.91 -8.59
CA GLY A 478 -22.23 -18.34 -8.60
C GLY A 478 -21.01 -19.18 -8.94
N GLN A 479 -20.62 -20.08 -8.04
CA GLN A 479 -19.83 -21.24 -8.42
C GLN A 479 -20.71 -22.08 -9.34
N GLN A 480 -20.58 -21.91 -10.66
CA GLN A 480 -21.03 -22.92 -11.60
C GLN A 480 -20.18 -24.17 -11.34
N THR A 481 -20.60 -24.97 -10.37
CA THR A 481 -20.23 -26.38 -10.31
C THR A 481 -20.83 -27.00 -11.57
N ALA A 482 -19.99 -27.33 -12.54
CA ALA A 482 -20.39 -28.19 -13.63
C ALA A 482 -20.98 -29.45 -13.00
N GLN A 483 -22.30 -29.59 -13.04
CA GLN A 483 -22.92 -30.89 -12.88
C GLN A 483 -22.44 -31.70 -14.08
N VAL A 484 -21.48 -32.59 -13.84
CA VAL A 484 -21.18 -33.68 -14.77
C VAL A 484 -22.43 -34.55 -14.77
N GLY A 485 -23.31 -34.28 -15.74
CA GLY A 485 -24.41 -35.16 -16.09
C GLY A 485 -23.86 -36.48 -16.60
N GLN A 486 -24.54 -37.55 -16.21
CA GLN A 486 -24.30 -38.96 -16.54
C GLN A 486 -24.14 -39.22 -18.03
#